data_AF-A0A2T1K5Y9-F1
#
_entry.id   AF-A0A2T1K5Y9-F1
#
_cell.length_a   1.000
_cell.length_b   1.000
_cell.length_c   1.000
_cell.angle_alpha   90.00
_cell.angle_beta   90.00
_cell.angle_gamma   90.00
#
_symmetry.space_group_name_H-M   'P 1'
#
loop_
_entity.id
_entity.type
_entity.pdbx_description
1 polymer ?
#
loop_
_entity_poly.entity_id
_entity_poly.type
_entity_poly.pdbx_seq_one_letter_code
_entity_poly.pdbx_strand_id
1 'polypeptide(L)'
;MTASAFSEILVEHGFLPYSYDFAATALGFQHEIFNVLIYDDPVFTTDSSIHEQLYTPDAMLRCELVTRTGDLTAGIAYFYQQWFKELRYSTPVLQIINLNQTADTATFEILTMSQHNAMTFLFTIK
;
A
#
# COMPACT_ATOMS: atom_id res chain seq x y z
N MET A 1 1.93 6.09 19.95
CA MET A 1 1.90 5.49 18.61
C MET A 1 3.23 4.82 18.41
N THR A 2 3.26 3.50 18.47
CA THR A 2 4.45 2.71 18.15
C THR A 2 4.68 2.80 16.65
N ALA A 3 5.91 3.09 16.23
CA ALA A 3 6.34 2.89 14.86
C ALA A 3 5.92 1.47 14.45
N SER A 4 5.31 1.33 13.28
CA SER A 4 4.84 0.07 12.71
C SER A 4 5.99 -0.94 12.75
N ALA A 5 5.80 -2.10 13.40
CA ALA A 5 6.83 -3.13 13.56
C ALA A 5 6.96 -4.02 12.31
N PHE A 6 6.65 -3.50 11.12
CA PHE A 6 6.56 -4.31 9.90
C PHE A 6 7.94 -4.84 9.50
N SER A 7 8.98 -4.03 9.69
CA SER A 7 10.39 -4.46 9.56
C SER A 7 10.69 -5.74 10.35
N GLU A 8 10.27 -5.82 11.61
CA GLU A 8 10.48 -6.99 12.48
C GLU A 8 9.72 -8.21 11.94
N ILE A 9 8.46 -8.03 11.54
CA ILE A 9 7.62 -9.10 10.99
C ILE A 9 8.20 -9.66 9.68
N LEU A 10 8.71 -8.80 8.80
CA LEU A 10 9.37 -9.21 7.55
C LEU A 10 10.58 -10.12 7.85
N VAL A 11 11.41 -9.73 8.82
CA VAL A 11 12.58 -10.51 9.26
C VAL A 11 12.17 -11.87 9.81
N GLU A 12 11.14 -11.92 10.67
CA GLU A 12 10.61 -13.17 11.23
C GLU A 12 10.13 -14.15 10.16
N HIS A 13 9.65 -13.64 9.02
CA HIS A 13 9.17 -14.43 7.89
C HIS A 13 10.23 -14.66 6.81
N GLY A 14 11.50 -14.28 7.06
CA GLY A 14 12.62 -14.54 6.15
C GLY A 14 12.77 -13.55 4.99
N PHE A 15 12.00 -12.46 4.98
CA PHE A 15 12.09 -11.39 3.98
C PHE A 15 13.16 -10.37 4.39
N LEU A 16 14.42 -10.72 4.12
CA LEU A 16 15.57 -9.89 4.46
C LEU A 16 16.03 -9.07 3.24
N PRO A 17 16.45 -7.80 3.41
CA PRO A 17 16.87 -6.95 2.29
C PRO A 17 18.00 -7.51 1.42
N TYR A 18 18.80 -8.43 1.97
CA TYR A 18 19.93 -9.05 1.26
C TYR A 18 19.60 -10.39 0.61
N SER A 19 18.42 -10.97 0.89
CA SER A 19 18.02 -12.28 0.36
C SER A 19 16.72 -12.25 -0.45
N TYR A 20 15.97 -11.15 -0.39
CA TYR A 20 14.72 -10.98 -1.12
C TYR A 20 14.77 -9.73 -2.00
N ASP A 21 14.29 -9.86 -3.23
CA ASP A 21 14.25 -8.77 -4.20
C ASP A 21 12.98 -7.92 -4.02
N PHE A 22 13.07 -6.98 -3.09
CA PHE A 22 12.01 -6.00 -2.86
C PHE A 22 11.81 -5.06 -4.07
N ALA A 23 12.84 -4.82 -4.88
CA ALA A 23 12.75 -3.90 -6.02
C ALA A 23 11.84 -4.47 -7.12
N ALA A 24 12.03 -5.76 -7.47
CA ALA A 24 11.16 -6.42 -8.45
C ALA A 24 9.69 -6.46 -7.98
N THR A 25 9.49 -6.70 -6.69
CA THR A 25 8.15 -6.76 -6.09
C THR A 25 7.50 -5.37 -6.06
N ALA A 26 8.27 -4.33 -5.71
CA ALA A 26 7.80 -2.96 -5.66
C ALA A 26 7.37 -2.49 -7.05
N LEU A 27 8.17 -2.77 -8.07
CA LEU A 27 7.83 -2.45 -9.45
C LEU A 27 6.51 -3.09 -9.90
N GLY A 28 6.30 -4.36 -9.56
CA GLY A 28 5.03 -5.05 -9.85
C GLY A 28 3.83 -4.33 -9.23
N PHE A 29 3.90 -4.03 -7.93
CA PHE A 29 2.84 -3.30 -7.24
C PHE A 29 2.66 -1.87 -7.76
N GLN A 30 3.72 -1.16 -8.13
CA GLN A 30 3.59 0.18 -8.71
C GLN A 30 2.72 0.17 -9.97
N HIS A 31 2.93 -0.82 -10.84
CA HIS A 31 2.11 -0.98 -12.05
C HIS A 31 0.65 -1.29 -11.70
N GLU A 32 0.41 -2.21 -10.77
CA GLU A 32 -0.94 -2.58 -10.35
C GLU A 32 -1.68 -1.40 -9.68
N ILE A 33 -1.04 -0.72 -8.73
CA ILE A 33 -1.59 0.46 -8.06
C ILE A 33 -1.91 1.56 -9.06
N PHE A 34 -1.00 1.84 -9.99
CA PHE A 34 -1.25 2.85 -11.02
C PHE A 34 -2.47 2.48 -11.86
N ASN A 35 -2.57 1.23 -12.33
CA ASN A 35 -3.67 0.80 -13.18
C ASN A 35 -5.02 0.73 -12.45
N VAL A 36 -5.02 0.38 -11.16
CA VAL A 36 -6.24 0.14 -10.39
C VAL A 36 -6.76 1.41 -9.70
N LEU A 37 -5.87 2.30 -9.28
CA LEU A 37 -6.22 3.45 -8.41
C LEU A 37 -5.90 4.81 -9.02
N ILE A 38 -5.28 4.90 -10.20
CA ILE A 38 -4.86 6.19 -10.78
C ILE A 38 -5.29 6.33 -12.23
N TYR A 39 -4.97 5.34 -13.07
CA TYR A 39 -5.24 5.38 -14.50
C TYR A 39 -6.74 5.26 -14.77
N ASP A 40 -7.31 6.34 -15.34
CA ASP A 40 -8.74 6.43 -15.64
C ASP A 40 -9.65 6.10 -14.43
N ASP A 41 -9.17 6.38 -13.22
CA ASP A 41 -9.88 6.02 -12.00
C ASP A 41 -11.06 6.98 -11.74
N PRO A 42 -12.26 6.49 -11.38
CA PRO A 42 -13.44 7.32 -11.14
C PRO A 42 -13.41 8.08 -9.81
N VAL A 43 -12.56 7.70 -8.86
CA VAL A 43 -12.52 8.25 -7.50
C VAL A 43 -11.27 9.10 -7.27
N PHE A 44 -10.11 8.64 -7.73
CA PHE A 44 -8.83 9.31 -7.58
C PHE A 44 -8.41 10.03 -8.86
N THR A 45 -7.66 11.13 -8.72
CA THR A 45 -7.15 11.93 -9.83
C THR A 45 -5.79 11.41 -10.31
N THR A 46 -5.40 11.84 -11.51
CA THR A 46 -4.05 11.62 -12.04
C THR A 46 -2.96 12.45 -11.36
N ASP A 47 -3.32 13.34 -10.43
CA ASP A 47 -2.36 14.06 -9.58
C ASP A 47 -1.87 13.18 -8.41
N SER A 48 -2.45 11.99 -8.25
CA SER A 48 -1.97 10.97 -7.34
C SER A 48 -0.57 10.50 -7.72
N SER A 49 0.24 10.11 -6.75
CA SER A 49 1.64 9.73 -6.96
C SER A 49 2.02 8.46 -6.20
N ILE A 50 3.01 7.74 -6.74
CA ILE A 50 3.62 6.57 -6.13
C ILE A 50 5.12 6.84 -5.98
N HIS A 51 5.66 6.61 -4.80
CA HIS A 51 7.06 6.82 -4.45
C HIS A 51 7.65 5.53 -3.88
N GLU A 52 8.71 5.05 -4.52
CA GLU A 52 9.49 3.93 -4.00
C GLU A 52 10.49 4.40 -2.94
N GLN A 53 10.56 3.63 -1.85
CA GLN A 53 11.44 3.87 -0.70
C GLN A 53 11.93 2.53 -0.12
N LEU A 54 12.61 1.70 -0.92
CA LEU A 54 13.02 0.33 -0.53
C LEU A 54 13.83 0.24 0.78
N TYR A 55 14.48 1.33 1.20
CA TYR A 55 15.23 1.42 2.45
C TYR A 55 14.38 1.84 3.67
N THR A 56 13.07 1.94 3.51
CA THR A 56 12.10 2.23 4.57
C THR A 56 11.17 1.02 4.71
N PRO A 57 11.55 -0.01 5.48
CA PRO A 57 10.85 -1.30 5.44
C PRO A 57 9.40 -1.24 5.91
N ASP A 58 9.01 -0.21 6.66
CA ASP A 58 7.62 -0.04 7.10
C ASP A 58 6.73 0.63 6.04
N ALA A 59 7.33 1.18 4.97
CA ALA A 59 6.62 1.88 3.90
C ALA A 59 7.45 1.87 2.59
N MET A 60 7.75 0.69 2.06
CA MET A 60 8.56 0.56 0.84
C MET A 60 7.91 1.20 -0.37
N LEU A 61 6.59 1.22 -0.42
CA LEU A 61 5.81 2.02 -1.37
C LEU A 61 4.96 3.05 -0.63
N ARG A 62 5.20 4.33 -0.91
CA ARG A 62 4.34 5.43 -0.46
C ARG A 62 3.46 5.89 -1.60
N CYS A 63 2.16 5.95 -1.38
CA CYS A 63 1.20 6.37 -2.39
C CYS A 63 0.38 7.54 -1.85
N GLU A 64 0.34 8.63 -2.59
CA GLU A 64 -0.52 9.77 -2.29
C GLU A 64 -1.68 9.73 -3.29
N LEU A 65 -2.89 9.45 -2.79
CA LEU A 65 -4.10 9.37 -3.58
C LEU A 65 -4.94 10.63 -3.37
N VAL A 66 -5.20 11.37 -4.44
CA VAL A 66 -5.99 12.60 -4.41
C VAL A 66 -7.40 12.29 -4.87
N THR A 67 -8.39 12.49 -4.02
CA THR A 67 -9.80 12.30 -4.38
C THR A 67 -10.27 13.37 -5.36
N ARG A 68 -11.10 12.99 -6.33
CA ARG A 68 -11.68 13.93 -7.33
C ARG A 68 -12.68 14.90 -6.71
N THR A 69 -13.39 14.46 -5.67
CA THR A 69 -14.52 15.19 -5.07
C THR A 69 -14.19 15.81 -3.71
N GLY A 70 -13.03 15.48 -3.13
CA GLY A 70 -12.73 15.77 -1.73
C GLY A 70 -13.47 14.86 -0.73
N ASP A 71 -14.24 13.87 -1.21
CA ASP A 71 -14.96 12.94 -0.35
C ASP A 71 -14.03 11.82 0.14
N LEU A 72 -13.40 12.07 1.28
CA LEU A 72 -12.49 11.13 1.93
C LEU A 72 -13.16 9.79 2.28
N THR A 73 -14.44 9.80 2.66
CA THR A 73 -15.15 8.56 3.07
C THR A 73 -15.38 7.67 1.85
N ALA A 74 -15.79 8.26 0.73
CA ALA A 74 -15.89 7.54 -0.54
C ALA A 74 -14.53 7.03 -1.01
N GLY A 75 -13.47 7.82 -0.88
CA GLY A 75 -12.10 7.42 -1.18
C GLY A 75 -11.64 6.20 -0.38
N ILE A 76 -11.85 6.21 0.94
CA ILE A 76 -11.55 5.08 1.85
C ILE A 76 -12.31 3.82 1.43
N ALA A 77 -13.63 3.93 1.21
CA ALA A 77 -14.47 2.78 0.88
C ALA A 77 -14.06 2.16 -0.47
N TYR A 78 -13.81 3.01 -1.45
CA TYR A 78 -13.35 2.59 -2.77
C TYR A 78 -11.95 1.95 -2.72
N PHE A 79 -11.01 2.54 -1.99
CA PHE A 79 -9.68 1.96 -1.76
C PHE A 79 -9.78 0.54 -1.19
N TYR A 80 -10.58 0.34 -0.14
CA TYR A 80 -10.80 -0.99 0.44
C TYR A 80 -11.36 -1.97 -0.59
N GLN A 81 -12.36 -1.55 -1.37
CA GLN A 81 -12.95 -2.40 -2.40
C GLN A 81 -11.90 -2.86 -3.42
N GLN A 82 -11.11 -1.93 -3.96
CA GLN A 82 -10.09 -2.24 -4.95
C GLN A 82 -8.94 -3.05 -4.34
N TRP A 83 -8.56 -2.78 -3.09
CA TRP A 83 -7.55 -3.55 -2.40
C TRP A 83 -7.91 -5.03 -2.32
N PHE A 84 -9.13 -5.34 -1.86
CA PHE A 84 -9.57 -6.73 -1.70
C PHE A 84 -9.92 -7.44 -3.02
N LYS A 85 -10.23 -6.67 -4.07
CA LYS A 85 -10.61 -7.17 -5.39
C LYS A 85 -9.41 -7.41 -6.31
N GLU A 86 -8.50 -6.45 -6.40
CA GLU A 86 -7.45 -6.42 -7.44
C GLU A 86 -6.02 -6.43 -6.85
N LEU A 87 -5.76 -5.71 -5.75
CA LEU A 87 -4.38 -5.47 -5.30
C LEU A 87 -3.83 -6.50 -4.31
N ARG A 88 -4.68 -7.10 -3.47
CA ARG A 88 -4.17 -8.08 -2.50
C ARG A 88 -3.72 -9.34 -3.21
N TYR A 89 -2.72 -10.02 -2.64
CA TYR A 89 -2.46 -11.42 -3.00
C TYR A 89 -3.73 -12.26 -2.83
N SER A 90 -4.00 -13.17 -3.77
CA SER A 90 -5.19 -14.04 -3.71
C SER A 90 -5.19 -14.96 -2.49
N THR A 91 -4.00 -15.37 -2.04
CA THR A 91 -3.79 -16.23 -0.86
C THR A 91 -2.65 -15.67 0.00
N PRO A 92 -2.91 -14.62 0.79
CA PRO A 92 -1.88 -14.05 1.66
C PRO A 92 -1.60 -14.99 2.83
N VAL A 93 -0.32 -15.16 3.16
CA VAL A 93 0.13 -15.82 4.40
C VAL A 93 -0.09 -14.89 5.60
N LEU A 94 0.14 -13.59 5.41
CA LEU A 94 -0.18 -12.56 6.39
C LEU A 94 -0.64 -11.30 5.67
N GLN A 95 -1.62 -10.62 6.25
CA GLN A 95 -2.03 -9.30 5.82
C GLN A 95 -2.44 -8.46 7.03
N ILE A 96 -1.82 -7.30 7.18
CA ILE A 96 -2.13 -6.31 8.21
C ILE A 96 -2.49 -5.01 7.49
N ILE A 97 -3.62 -4.42 7.85
CA ILE A 97 -4.05 -3.10 7.36
C ILE A 97 -4.41 -2.27 8.59
N ASN A 98 -3.66 -1.20 8.83
CA ASN A 98 -3.98 -0.21 9.85
C ASN A 98 -4.49 1.05 9.16
N LEU A 99 -5.66 1.53 9.57
CA LEU A 99 -6.24 2.78 9.09
C LEU A 99 -6.18 3.82 10.21
N ASN A 100 -5.53 4.94 9.94
CA ASN A 100 -5.57 6.14 10.75
C ASN A 100 -6.26 7.25 9.97
N GLN A 101 -7.30 7.86 10.53
CA GLN A 101 -8.06 8.91 9.84
C GLN A 101 -8.03 10.21 10.64
N THR A 102 -7.81 11.31 9.93
CA THR A 102 -7.98 12.68 10.42
C THR A 102 -9.18 13.34 9.71
N ALA A 103 -9.41 14.63 9.98
CA ALA A 103 -10.49 15.36 9.31
C ALA A 103 -10.26 15.48 7.79
N ASP A 104 -9.01 15.62 7.37
CA ASP A 104 -8.63 15.96 5.99
C ASP A 104 -7.89 14.83 5.26
N THR A 105 -7.46 13.80 5.98
CA THR A 105 -6.68 12.70 5.39
C THR A 105 -6.99 11.35 6.02
N ALA A 106 -6.74 10.30 5.26
CA ALA A 106 -6.75 8.92 5.74
C ALA A 106 -5.46 8.21 5.33
N THR A 107 -4.85 7.53 6.28
CA THR A 107 -3.58 6.84 6.09
C THR A 107 -3.77 5.34 6.31
N PHE A 108 -3.42 4.55 5.29
CA PHE A 108 -3.34 3.10 5.39
C PHE A 108 -1.88 2.67 5.47
N GLU A 109 -1.52 2.01 6.57
CA GLU A 109 -0.27 1.28 6.69
C GLU A 109 -0.57 -0.20 6.45
N ILE A 110 0.04 -0.77 5.42
CA ILE A 110 -0.26 -2.13 4.99
C ILE A 110 1.01 -2.96 4.96
N LEU A 111 0.94 -4.16 5.51
CA LEU A 111 1.90 -5.25 5.28
C LEU A 111 1.13 -6.38 4.59
N THR A 112 1.62 -6.88 3.47
CA THR A 112 1.07 -8.07 2.83
C THR A 112 2.19 -9.04 2.45
N MET A 113 1.95 -10.32 2.73
CA MET A 113 2.88 -11.40 2.45
C MET A 113 2.15 -12.58 1.82
N SER A 114 2.79 -13.19 0.83
CA SER A 114 2.48 -14.52 0.30
C SER A 114 3.60 -15.49 0.72
N GLN A 115 3.58 -16.72 0.22
CA GLN A 115 4.66 -17.69 0.49
C GLN A 115 6.02 -17.22 -0.02
N HIS A 116 6.04 -16.39 -1.06
CA HIS A 116 7.27 -16.02 -1.76
C HIS A 116 7.49 -14.53 -1.88
N ASN A 117 6.49 -13.70 -1.57
CA ASN A 117 6.59 -12.27 -1.76
C ASN A 117 6.09 -11.49 -0.55
N ALA A 118 6.69 -10.34 -0.29
CA ALA A 118 6.28 -9.43 0.78
C ALA A 118 6.43 -7.97 0.34
N MET A 119 5.53 -7.11 0.83
CA MET A 119 5.59 -5.67 0.58
C MET A 119 4.92 -4.89 1.70
N THR A 120 5.43 -3.69 1.95
CA THR A 120 4.82 -2.70 2.84
C THR A 120 4.42 -1.44 2.09
N PHE A 121 3.31 -0.85 2.52
CA PHE A 121 2.73 0.30 1.87
C PHE A 121 2.31 1.34 2.89
N LEU A 122 2.43 2.60 2.51
CA LEU A 122 1.79 3.72 3.14
C LEU A 122 0.94 4.46 2.10
N PHE A 123 -0.37 4.31 2.15
CA PHE A 123 -1.28 5.10 1.34
C PHE A 123 -1.78 6.29 2.14
N THR A 124 -1.73 7.49 1.59
CA THR A 124 -2.39 8.68 2.11
C THR A 124 -3.48 9.08 1.12
N ILE A 125 -4.73 9.11 1.57
CA ILE A 125 -5.87 9.64 0.82
C ILE A 125 -6.15 11.06 1.32
N LYS A 126 -6.36 11.99 0.40
CA LYS A 126 -6.69 13.40 0.66
C LYS A 126 -7.73 13.94 -0.32
#